data_AF-A0A397VG95-F1
#
_entry.id   AF-A0A397VG95-F1
#
_cell.length_a   1.000
_cell.length_b   1.000
_cell.length_c   1.000
_cell.angle_alpha   90.00
_cell.angle_beta   90.00
_cell.angle_gamma   90.00
#
_symmetry.space_group_name_H-M   'P 1'
#
loop_
_entity.id
_entity.type
_entity.pdbx_description
1 polymer ?
#
loop_
_entity_poly.entity_id
_entity_poly.type
_entity_poly.pdbx_seq_one_letter_code
_entity_poly.pdbx_strand_id
1 'polypeptide(L)'
;MRDFNFDCWKAKMKTPRIFIGMKSYGLHSMLEHFGIENNTWTGPTVSSQIDDIWSTIAVLVKCDKPRLICADEITNSDHKIIMAQWNYDYNLNTKQRPHSSRWVYEYDKMKEKNWKEFETRIERAIKKSTYLKIKNQTNLDKIWNKLANDINTASDKYKNQQNKQVSRTEYNKDNERWCRRQKHGRNTMKTKRIPESYKKSKTA
;
A
#
# COMPACT_ATOMS: atom_id res chain seq x y z
N MET A 1 -8.13 8.22 -7.94
CA MET A 1 -8.13 8.43 -6.48
C MET A 1 -6.74 8.82 -6.05
N ARG A 2 -6.56 10.01 -5.52
CA ARG A 2 -5.25 10.48 -5.02
C ARG A 2 -5.45 11.72 -4.14
N ASP A 3 -4.44 12.02 -3.34
CA ASP A 3 -4.13 13.37 -2.88
C ASP A 3 -3.63 14.23 -4.07
N PHE A 4 -4.35 15.31 -4.37
CA PHE A 4 -4.03 16.27 -5.43
C PHE A 4 -3.33 17.52 -4.93
N ASN A 5 -3.19 17.70 -3.61
CA ASN A 5 -2.63 18.91 -2.99
C ASN A 5 -3.26 20.22 -3.51
N PHE A 6 -4.55 20.17 -3.87
CA PHE A 6 -5.30 21.31 -4.40
C PHE A 6 -6.74 21.27 -3.91
N ASP A 7 -7.14 22.33 -3.20
CA ASP A 7 -8.50 22.52 -2.69
C ASP A 7 -9.28 23.41 -3.65
N CYS A 8 -10.24 22.82 -4.37
CA CYS A 8 -11.03 23.53 -5.38
C CYS A 8 -11.97 24.59 -4.80
N TRP A 9 -12.35 24.48 -3.52
CA TRP A 9 -13.28 25.41 -2.86
C TRP A 9 -12.56 26.61 -2.26
N LYS A 10 -11.32 26.41 -1.79
CA LYS A 10 -10.52 27.47 -1.15
C LYS A 10 -9.56 28.17 -2.11
N ALA A 11 -9.29 27.58 -3.27
CA ALA A 11 -8.40 28.17 -4.24
C ALA A 11 -9.01 29.46 -4.82
N LYS A 12 -8.49 30.61 -4.38
CA LYS A 12 -8.61 31.89 -5.11
C LYS A 12 -7.78 31.91 -6.40
N MET A 13 -6.98 30.86 -6.63
CA MET A 13 -6.09 30.72 -7.77
C MET A 13 -6.74 29.97 -8.93
N LYS A 14 -6.17 30.14 -10.12
CA LYS A 14 -6.57 29.43 -11.33
C LYS A 14 -6.50 27.90 -11.14
N THR A 15 -7.56 27.21 -11.54
CA THR A 15 -7.64 25.74 -11.54
C THR A 15 -6.44 25.13 -12.28
N PRO A 16 -5.69 24.20 -11.66
CA PRO A 16 -4.57 23.53 -12.31
C PRO A 16 -4.96 22.83 -13.61
N ARG A 17 -4.05 22.82 -14.59
CA ARG A 17 -4.28 22.24 -15.93
C ARG A 17 -4.73 20.77 -15.89
N ILE A 18 -4.30 20.01 -14.88
CA ILE A 18 -4.69 18.61 -14.73
C ILE A 18 -6.20 18.46 -14.57
N PHE A 19 -6.86 19.29 -13.77
CA PHE A 19 -8.30 19.21 -13.57
C PHE A 19 -9.07 19.66 -14.82
N ILE A 20 -8.54 20.64 -15.56
CA ILE A 20 -9.08 21.04 -16.87
C ILE A 20 -9.04 19.84 -17.83
N GLY A 21 -7.88 19.16 -17.90
CA GLY A 21 -7.73 17.94 -18.70
C GLY A 21 -8.69 16.85 -18.28
N MET A 22 -8.77 16.53 -16.98
CA MET A 22 -9.68 15.51 -16.46
C MET A 22 -11.15 15.81 -16.79
N LYS A 23 -11.60 17.06 -16.61
CA LYS A 23 -12.95 17.49 -17.00
C LYS A 23 -13.16 17.34 -18.53
N SER A 24 -12.16 17.67 -19.35
CA SER A 24 -12.25 17.49 -20.82
C SER A 24 -12.36 16.02 -21.26
N TYR A 25 -11.87 15.08 -20.44
CA TYR A 25 -12.05 13.64 -20.66
C TYR A 25 -13.35 13.09 -20.04
N GLY A 26 -14.26 13.96 -19.58
CA GLY A 26 -15.53 13.55 -18.97
C GLY A 26 -15.36 12.93 -17.58
N LEU A 27 -14.26 13.23 -16.88
CA LEU A 27 -14.08 12.86 -15.48
C LEU A 27 -14.59 13.97 -14.57
N HIS A 28 -15.26 13.58 -13.51
CA HIS A 28 -15.85 14.45 -12.51
C HIS A 28 -15.33 14.07 -11.13
N SER A 29 -15.13 15.08 -10.30
CA SER A 29 -14.91 14.91 -8.86
C SER A 29 -16.12 14.23 -8.23
N MET A 30 -15.88 13.15 -7.48
CA MET A 30 -16.92 12.47 -6.73
C MET A 30 -17.43 13.35 -5.58
N LEU A 31 -16.53 14.06 -4.88
CA LEU A 31 -16.94 14.94 -3.78
C LEU A 31 -17.79 16.11 -4.29
N GLU A 32 -17.40 16.74 -5.41
CA GLU A 32 -18.19 17.78 -6.10
C GLU A 32 -19.55 17.23 -6.54
N HIS A 33 -19.58 16.04 -7.16
CA HIS A 33 -20.82 15.41 -7.64
C HIS A 33 -21.83 15.14 -6.53
N PHE A 34 -21.38 14.72 -5.34
CA PHE A 34 -22.25 14.44 -4.19
C PHE A 34 -22.40 15.63 -3.22
N GLY A 35 -21.90 16.82 -3.57
CA GLY A 35 -21.98 18.03 -2.76
C GLY A 35 -21.33 17.87 -1.39
N ILE A 36 -20.14 17.28 -1.33
CA ILE A 36 -19.38 17.09 -0.08
C ILE A 36 -18.29 18.15 -0.01
N GLU A 37 -18.45 19.10 0.91
CA GLU A 37 -17.50 20.21 1.13
C GLU A 37 -16.58 19.98 2.33
N ASN A 38 -16.74 18.85 3.03
CA ASN A 38 -15.92 18.53 4.19
C ASN A 38 -14.44 18.36 3.81
N ASN A 39 -13.54 18.88 4.65
CA ASN A 39 -12.10 18.71 4.47
C ASN A 39 -11.70 17.24 4.57
N THR A 40 -10.82 16.81 3.67
CA THR A 40 -10.21 15.46 3.66
C THR A 40 -8.87 15.44 4.37
N TRP A 41 -8.23 16.59 4.54
CA TRP A 41 -6.97 16.74 5.26
C TRP A 41 -7.09 17.81 6.34
N THR A 42 -6.52 17.54 7.52
CA THR A 42 -6.48 18.49 8.64
C THR A 42 -5.06 18.55 9.20
N GLY A 43 -4.37 19.65 8.94
CA GLY A 43 -3.12 19.98 9.61
C GLY A 43 -3.36 20.70 10.96
N PRO A 44 -2.29 21.15 11.63
CA PRO A 44 -2.39 21.77 12.96
C PRO A 44 -3.18 23.09 12.99
N THR A 45 -3.10 23.88 11.92
CA THR A 45 -3.69 25.23 11.84
C THR A 45 -4.62 25.42 10.65
N VAL A 46 -4.60 24.49 9.70
CA VAL A 46 -5.31 24.58 8.43
C VAL A 46 -5.93 23.24 8.09
N SER A 47 -7.01 23.27 7.33
CA SER A 47 -7.66 22.07 6.80
C SER A 47 -8.03 22.35 5.35
N SER A 48 -8.09 21.30 4.54
CA SER A 48 -8.34 21.41 3.10
C SER A 48 -9.00 20.16 2.55
N GLN A 49 -9.73 20.28 1.44
CA GLN A 49 -10.21 19.16 0.64
C GLN A 49 -9.24 18.91 -0.52
N ILE A 50 -8.21 18.11 -0.29
CA ILE A 50 -7.14 17.84 -1.28
C ILE A 50 -7.15 16.41 -1.82
N ASP A 51 -7.93 15.52 -1.22
CA ASP A 51 -8.12 14.14 -1.66
C ASP A 51 -9.43 14.01 -2.44
N ASP A 52 -9.42 13.24 -3.52
CA ASP A 52 -10.64 13.03 -4.31
C ASP A 52 -10.61 11.73 -5.13
N ILE A 53 -11.80 11.29 -5.54
CA ILE A 53 -12.02 10.21 -6.48
C ILE A 53 -12.63 10.81 -7.74
N TRP A 54 -11.88 10.79 -8.83
CA TRP A 54 -12.37 11.24 -10.13
C TRP A 54 -12.83 10.06 -10.97
N SER A 55 -14.02 10.14 -11.54
CA SER A 55 -14.61 9.11 -12.37
C SER A 55 -15.59 9.69 -13.40
N THR A 56 -16.05 8.88 -14.33
CA THR A 56 -17.09 9.29 -15.28
C THR A 56 -18.45 9.39 -14.57
N ILE A 57 -19.35 10.24 -15.08
CA ILE A 57 -20.72 10.37 -14.54
C ILE A 57 -21.43 9.01 -14.48
N ALA A 58 -21.25 8.18 -15.52
CA ALA A 58 -21.85 6.85 -15.59
C ALA A 58 -21.47 5.90 -14.43
N VAL A 59 -20.28 6.08 -13.85
CA VAL A 59 -19.87 5.36 -12.64
C VAL A 59 -20.42 6.06 -11.40
N LEU A 60 -20.32 7.39 -11.33
CA LEU A 60 -20.75 8.16 -10.16
C LEU A 60 -22.23 7.98 -9.83
N VAL A 61 -23.11 7.95 -10.83
CA VAL A 61 -24.57 7.71 -10.63
C VAL A 61 -24.89 6.31 -10.11
N LYS A 62 -23.94 5.39 -10.20
CA LYS A 62 -24.05 4.03 -9.67
C LYS A 62 -23.35 3.88 -8.32
N CYS A 63 -22.77 4.95 -7.78
CA CYS A 63 -22.18 4.93 -6.45
C CYS A 63 -23.15 5.46 -5.42
N ASP A 64 -23.07 4.94 -4.20
CA ASP A 64 -23.66 5.59 -3.04
C ASP A 64 -22.87 6.86 -2.70
N LYS A 65 -23.53 7.78 -1.99
CA LYS A 65 -22.86 8.97 -1.45
C LYS A 65 -21.66 8.53 -0.61
N PRO A 66 -20.43 8.99 -0.93
CA PRO A 66 -19.25 8.54 -0.22
C PRO A 66 -19.23 9.09 1.20
N ARG A 67 -18.55 8.37 2.09
CA ARG A 67 -18.35 8.72 3.49
C ARG A 67 -16.90 9.10 3.71
N LEU A 68 -16.67 10.13 4.52
CA LEU A 68 -15.34 10.47 5.01
C LEU A 68 -15.15 9.85 6.40
N ILE A 69 -14.13 9.02 6.54
CA ILE A 69 -13.81 8.32 7.79
C ILE A 69 -12.51 8.90 8.34
N CYS A 70 -12.49 9.31 9.61
CA CYS A 70 -11.27 9.75 10.27
C CYS A 70 -10.29 8.58 10.41
N ALA A 71 -9.03 8.79 10.00
CA ALA A 71 -7.98 7.78 10.10
C ALA A 71 -7.24 7.82 11.44
N ASP A 72 -7.56 8.77 12.32
CA ASP A 72 -6.92 8.97 13.64
C ASP A 72 -6.88 7.66 14.43
N GLU A 73 -7.99 6.91 14.46
CA GLU A 73 -8.08 5.66 15.22
C GLU A 73 -7.42 4.45 14.54
N ILE A 74 -7.01 4.57 13.27
CA ILE A 74 -6.49 3.47 12.44
C ILE A 74 -4.98 3.60 12.28
N THR A 75 -4.51 4.75 11.80
CA THR A 75 -3.12 4.98 11.41
C THR A 75 -2.52 6.27 11.98
N ASN A 76 -3.28 7.05 12.77
CA ASN A 76 -2.90 8.43 13.16
C ASN A 76 -2.55 9.31 11.95
N SER A 77 -3.26 9.15 10.82
CA SER A 77 -3.06 10.01 9.65
C SER A 77 -3.92 11.26 9.74
N ASP A 78 -3.36 12.38 9.35
CA ASP A 78 -4.00 13.69 9.15
C ASP A 78 -4.96 13.73 7.94
N HIS A 79 -5.00 12.66 7.13
CA HIS A 79 -5.96 12.47 6.06
C HIS A 79 -7.14 11.60 6.48
N LYS A 80 -8.34 11.97 6.04
CA LYS A 80 -9.55 11.14 6.10
C LYS A 80 -9.60 10.19 4.92
N ILE A 81 -10.17 9.01 5.15
CA ILE A 81 -10.41 8.01 4.12
C ILE A 81 -11.72 8.36 3.41
N ILE A 82 -11.67 8.53 2.09
CA ILE A 82 -12.86 8.63 1.23
C ILE A 82 -13.31 7.21 0.89
N MET A 83 -14.45 6.80 1.43
CA MET A 83 -15.03 5.48 1.17
C MET A 83 -16.28 5.61 0.32
N ALA A 84 -16.26 5.01 -0.87
CA ALA A 84 -17.39 4.97 -1.80
C ALA A 84 -17.78 3.51 -2.07
N GLN A 85 -19.08 3.25 -2.16
CA GLN A 85 -19.60 1.96 -2.58
C GLN A 85 -20.14 2.09 -4.00
N TRP A 86 -19.67 1.24 -4.91
CA TRP A 86 -20.13 1.20 -6.29
C TRP A 86 -21.13 0.05 -6.46
N ASN A 87 -22.38 0.39 -6.71
CA ASN A 87 -23.46 -0.56 -6.98
C ASN A 87 -23.47 -0.89 -8.46
N TYR A 88 -22.68 -1.90 -8.81
CA TYR A 88 -22.56 -2.38 -10.18
C TYR A 88 -23.24 -3.74 -10.33
N ASP A 89 -24.38 -3.76 -11.01
CA ASP A 89 -25.08 -4.98 -11.39
C ASP A 89 -24.31 -5.68 -12.50
N TYR A 90 -23.33 -6.50 -12.11
CA TYR A 90 -22.67 -7.39 -13.05
C TYR A 90 -23.05 -8.83 -12.73
N ASN A 91 -23.71 -9.48 -13.69
CA ASN A 91 -23.75 -10.92 -13.74
C ASN A 91 -22.35 -11.40 -14.15
N LEU A 92 -21.48 -11.62 -13.14
CA LEU A 92 -20.15 -12.21 -13.33
C LEU A 92 -20.35 -13.70 -13.68
N ASN A 93 -20.83 -13.98 -14.89
CA ASN A 93 -20.69 -15.30 -15.50
C ASN A 93 -19.23 -15.50 -15.97
N THR A 94 -18.28 -14.96 -15.20
CA THR A 94 -16.86 -15.19 -15.38
C THR A 94 -16.60 -16.54 -14.75
N LYS A 95 -16.43 -17.57 -15.59
CA LYS A 95 -15.65 -18.75 -15.20
C LYS A 95 -14.40 -18.21 -14.53
N GLN A 96 -14.27 -18.37 -13.22
CA GLN A 96 -13.11 -17.88 -12.48
C GLN A 96 -11.89 -18.43 -13.20
N ARG A 97 -11.09 -17.55 -13.81
CA ARG A 97 -9.81 -17.99 -14.34
C ARG A 97 -9.03 -18.50 -13.13
N PRO A 98 -8.49 -19.73 -13.16
CA PRO A 98 -7.70 -20.22 -12.04
C PRO A 98 -6.62 -19.18 -11.75
N HIS A 99 -6.70 -18.60 -10.57
CA HIS A 99 -5.77 -17.55 -10.17
C HIS A 99 -4.36 -18.14 -10.18
N SER A 100 -3.39 -17.45 -10.79
CA SER A 100 -2.02 -17.93 -10.77
C SER A 100 -1.52 -17.99 -9.33
N SER A 101 -1.16 -19.18 -8.88
CA SER A 101 -0.51 -19.36 -7.60
C SER A 101 0.85 -18.66 -7.61
N ARG A 102 1.18 -17.96 -6.54
CA ARG A 102 2.53 -17.42 -6.35
C ARG A 102 3.33 -18.39 -5.50
N TRP A 103 4.60 -18.57 -5.88
CA TRP A 103 5.55 -19.30 -5.06
C TRP A 103 6.01 -18.40 -3.92
N VAL A 104 5.95 -18.90 -2.70
CA VAL A 104 6.51 -18.25 -1.50
C VAL A 104 7.71 -19.08 -1.07
N TYR A 105 8.88 -18.44 -1.02
CA TYR A 105 10.11 -19.08 -0.58
C TYR A 105 10.25 -18.95 0.94
N GLU A 106 10.38 -20.08 1.63
CA GLU A 106 10.56 -20.13 3.09
C GLU A 106 12.05 -20.13 3.43
N TYR A 107 12.70 -18.97 3.26
CA TYR A 107 14.15 -18.80 3.47
C TYR A 107 14.63 -19.27 4.86
N ASP A 108 13.80 -19.15 5.90
CA ASP A 108 14.12 -19.57 7.26
C ASP A 108 14.26 -21.10 7.42
N LYS A 109 13.68 -21.88 6.52
CA LYS A 109 13.76 -23.35 6.55
C LYS A 109 14.94 -23.89 5.74
N MET A 110 15.65 -23.01 5.03
CA MET A 110 16.73 -23.40 4.15
C MET A 110 17.96 -23.83 4.95
N LYS A 111 18.47 -25.04 4.66
CA LYS A 111 19.67 -25.57 5.33
C LYS A 111 20.90 -24.72 4.98
N GLU A 112 21.86 -24.61 5.89
CA GLU A 112 23.10 -23.83 5.70
C GLU A 112 23.84 -24.22 4.40
N LYS A 113 23.89 -25.52 4.07
CA LYS A 113 24.50 -26.00 2.81
C LYS A 113 23.83 -25.40 1.57
N ASN A 114 22.49 -25.31 1.57
CA ASN A 114 21.73 -24.73 0.46
C ASN A 114 21.96 -23.22 0.39
N TRP A 115 22.05 -22.54 1.54
CA TRP A 115 22.39 -21.12 1.60
C TRP A 115 23.75 -20.82 0.97
N LYS A 116 24.80 -21.57 1.33
CA LYS A 116 26.13 -21.41 0.73
C LYS A 116 26.13 -21.66 -0.78
N GLU A 117 25.36 -22.64 -1.25
CA GLU A 117 25.23 -22.89 -2.68
C GLU A 117 24.49 -21.74 -3.39
N PHE A 118 23.42 -21.22 -2.79
CA PHE A 118 22.69 -20.06 -3.31
C PHE A 118 23.61 -18.83 -3.40
N GLU A 119 24.31 -18.49 -2.32
CA GLU A 119 25.26 -17.39 -2.25
C GLU A 119 26.34 -17.51 -3.34
N THR A 120 26.98 -18.68 -3.46
CA THR A 120 28.00 -18.94 -4.48
C THR A 120 27.46 -18.72 -5.89
N ARG A 121 26.19 -19.08 -6.14
CA ARG A 121 25.55 -18.92 -7.44
C ARG A 121 25.27 -17.46 -7.77
N ILE A 122 24.79 -16.69 -6.79
CA ILE A 122 24.58 -15.24 -6.92
C ILE A 122 25.92 -14.53 -7.14
N GLU A 123 26.94 -14.84 -6.35
CA GLU A 123 28.28 -14.27 -6.54
C GLU A 123 28.82 -14.54 -7.94
N ARG A 124 28.65 -15.76 -8.45
CA ARG A 124 29.09 -16.12 -9.80
C ARG A 124 28.33 -15.34 -10.86
N ALA A 125 27.03 -15.14 -10.68
CA ALA A 125 26.21 -14.34 -11.58
C ALA A 125 26.70 -12.88 -11.57
N ILE A 126 26.90 -12.30 -10.38
CA ILE A 126 27.42 -10.94 -10.17
C ILE A 126 28.79 -10.75 -10.81
N LYS A 127 29.73 -11.68 -10.58
CA LYS A 127 31.08 -11.64 -11.15
C LYS A 127 31.06 -11.74 -12.69
N LYS A 128 30.15 -12.52 -13.26
CA LYS A 128 30.00 -12.67 -14.73
C LYS A 128 29.37 -11.45 -15.39
N SER A 129 28.52 -10.73 -14.69
CA SER A 129 27.83 -9.55 -15.21
C SER A 129 28.60 -8.26 -14.96
N THR A 130 28.57 -7.38 -15.95
CA THR A 130 29.07 -6.01 -15.85
C THR A 130 28.10 -5.11 -15.06
N TYR A 131 27.88 -5.41 -13.77
CA TYR A 131 27.05 -4.56 -12.89
C TYR A 131 27.70 -3.21 -12.54
N LEU A 132 28.94 -2.97 -12.98
CA LEU A 132 29.83 -1.96 -12.42
C LEU A 132 29.78 -0.58 -13.10
N LYS A 133 28.93 -0.35 -14.11
CA LYS A 133 28.87 0.96 -14.79
C LYS A 133 27.43 1.46 -14.97
N ILE A 134 26.85 1.96 -13.88
CA ILE A 134 25.61 2.74 -13.92
C ILE A 134 25.96 4.12 -14.48
N LYS A 135 25.49 4.43 -15.69
CA LYS A 135 25.73 5.73 -16.34
C LYS A 135 24.49 6.62 -16.40
N ASN A 136 23.30 6.01 -16.35
CA ASN A 136 22.01 6.68 -16.45
C ASN A 136 20.92 5.81 -15.81
N GLN A 137 19.72 6.37 -15.64
CA GLN A 137 18.57 5.69 -15.03
C GLN A 137 18.18 4.41 -15.79
N THR A 138 18.17 4.45 -17.12
CA THR A 138 17.84 3.29 -17.93
C THR A 138 18.80 2.12 -17.70
N ASN A 139 20.10 2.38 -17.52
CA ASN A 139 21.09 1.36 -17.19
C ASN A 139 20.89 0.82 -15.78
N LEU A 140 20.48 1.68 -14.83
CA LEU A 140 20.12 1.27 -13.47
C LEU A 140 18.94 0.30 -13.49
N ASP A 141 17.86 0.63 -14.19
CA ASP A 141 16.67 -0.23 -14.28
C ASP A 141 16.99 -1.58 -14.95
N LYS A 142 17.83 -1.58 -15.99
CA LYS A 142 18.32 -2.81 -16.64
C LYS A 142 19.15 -3.67 -15.68
N ILE A 143 20.03 -3.06 -14.91
CA ILE A 143 20.86 -3.75 -13.91
C ILE A 143 19.98 -4.35 -12.82
N TRP A 144 19.02 -3.60 -12.29
CA TRP A 144 18.07 -4.08 -11.29
C TRP A 144 17.23 -5.25 -11.78
N ASN A 145 16.66 -5.14 -12.98
CA ASN A 145 15.87 -6.21 -13.58
C ASN A 145 16.70 -7.49 -13.79
N LYS A 146 17.96 -7.33 -14.20
CA LYS A 146 18.88 -8.46 -14.37
C LYS A 146 19.22 -9.11 -13.03
N LEU A 147 19.55 -8.32 -12.01
CA LEU A 147 19.83 -8.83 -10.67
C LEU A 147 18.61 -9.58 -10.09
N ALA A 148 17.40 -9.01 -10.24
CA ALA A 148 16.16 -9.66 -9.82
C ALA A 148 15.96 -11.01 -10.54
N ASN A 149 16.24 -11.06 -11.85
CA ASN A 149 16.17 -12.31 -12.61
C ASN A 149 17.21 -13.34 -12.18
N ASP A 150 18.44 -12.91 -11.88
CA ASP A 150 19.50 -13.81 -11.38
C ASP A 150 19.13 -14.38 -10.01
N ILE A 151 18.58 -13.55 -9.11
CA ILE A 151 18.05 -13.97 -7.80
C ILE A 151 16.91 -14.98 -7.97
N ASN A 152 15.94 -14.69 -8.84
CA ASN A 152 14.84 -15.60 -9.13
C ASN A 152 15.36 -16.93 -9.70
N THR A 153 16.26 -16.89 -10.69
CA THR A 153 16.83 -18.09 -11.32
C THR A 153 17.65 -18.94 -10.34
N ALA A 154 18.36 -18.30 -9.40
CA ALA A 154 19.07 -19.02 -8.34
C ALA A 154 18.09 -19.66 -7.35
N SER A 155 17.01 -18.96 -7.01
CA SER A 155 15.95 -19.42 -6.10
C SER A 155 15.11 -20.54 -6.70
N ASP A 156 14.93 -20.56 -8.03
CA ASP A 156 14.15 -21.55 -8.76
C ASP A 156 14.61 -22.99 -8.52
N LYS A 157 15.91 -23.20 -8.27
CA LYS A 157 16.47 -24.51 -7.92
C LYS A 157 15.83 -25.09 -6.64
N TYR A 158 15.41 -24.25 -5.73
CA TYR A 158 14.88 -24.64 -4.42
C TYR A 158 13.35 -24.69 -4.40
N LYS A 159 12.68 -24.39 -5.53
CA LYS A 159 11.20 -24.40 -5.62
C LYS A 159 10.57 -25.72 -5.20
N ASN A 160 11.23 -26.84 -5.48
CA ASN A 160 10.69 -28.18 -5.24
C ASN A 160 11.01 -28.74 -3.85
N GLN A 161 11.86 -28.07 -3.07
CA GLN A 161 12.37 -28.64 -1.81
C GLN A 161 11.63 -28.12 -0.57
N GLN A 162 11.03 -26.92 -0.61
CA GLN A 162 10.44 -26.30 0.59
C GLN A 162 9.27 -25.34 0.33
N ASN A 163 8.58 -25.40 -0.81
CA ASN A 163 7.51 -24.44 -1.08
C ASN A 163 6.12 -25.00 -0.78
N LYS A 164 5.34 -24.26 0.01
CA LYS A 164 3.88 -24.35 -0.02
C LYS A 164 3.38 -23.51 -1.19
N GLN A 165 2.60 -24.11 -2.09
CA GLN A 165 1.83 -23.33 -3.06
C GLN A 165 0.71 -22.65 -2.28
N VAL A 166 0.94 -21.41 -1.84
CA VAL A 166 -0.05 -20.67 -1.05
C VAL A 166 -1.10 -20.12 -2.03
N SER A 167 -2.32 -20.65 -1.96
CA SER A 167 -3.45 -20.02 -2.62
C SER A 167 -3.68 -18.64 -1.99
N ARG A 168 -4.07 -17.63 -2.78
CA ARG A 168 -4.29 -16.27 -2.26
C ARG A 168 -5.34 -16.22 -1.12
N THR A 169 -6.25 -17.18 -1.10
CA THR A 169 -7.21 -17.42 0.00
C THR A 169 -6.56 -17.76 1.34
N GLU A 170 -5.45 -18.50 1.35
CA GLU A 170 -4.70 -18.77 2.60
C GLU A 170 -3.92 -17.54 3.06
N TYR A 171 -3.26 -16.84 2.13
CA TYR A 171 -2.54 -15.60 2.46
C TYR A 171 -3.47 -14.54 3.05
N ASN A 172 -4.67 -14.35 2.48
CA ASN A 172 -5.66 -13.42 3.03
C ASN A 172 -6.15 -13.85 4.43
N LYS A 173 -6.33 -15.15 4.69
CA LYS A 173 -6.73 -15.64 6.03
C LYS A 173 -5.64 -15.38 7.09
N ASP A 174 -4.38 -15.54 6.72
CA ASP A 174 -3.26 -15.29 7.63
C ASP A 174 -3.06 -13.79 7.88
N ASN A 175 -3.24 -12.96 6.85
CA ASN A 175 -3.24 -11.49 7.00
C ASN A 175 -4.43 -11.01 7.84
N GLU A 176 -5.63 -11.56 7.63
CA GLU A 176 -6.79 -11.27 8.47
C GLU A 176 -6.58 -11.72 9.93
N ARG A 177 -5.98 -12.89 10.16
CA ARG A 177 -5.61 -13.35 11.50
C ARG A 177 -4.59 -12.42 12.16
N TRP A 178 -3.58 -11.98 11.42
CA TRP A 178 -2.59 -11.02 11.91
C TRP A 178 -3.24 -9.69 12.28
N CYS A 179 -4.12 -9.15 11.42
CA CYS A 179 -4.92 -7.96 11.71
C CYS A 179 -5.83 -8.13 12.94
N ARG A 180 -6.45 -9.31 13.14
CA ARG A 180 -7.28 -9.59 14.34
C ARG A 180 -6.44 -9.69 15.62
N ARG A 181 -5.23 -10.27 15.56
CA ARG A 181 -4.32 -10.31 16.72
C ARG A 181 -3.87 -8.92 17.16
N GLN A 182 -3.61 -8.02 16.22
CA GLN A 182 -3.29 -6.62 16.51
C GLN A 182 -4.47 -5.88 17.17
N LYS A 183 -5.71 -6.21 16.80
CA LYS A 183 -6.92 -5.65 17.44
C LYS A 183 -7.15 -6.18 18.85
N HIS A 184 -6.90 -7.48 19.12
CA HIS A 184 -7.14 -8.07 20.44
C HIS A 184 -5.97 -7.90 21.43
N GLY A 185 -4.73 -7.71 20.96
CA GLY A 185 -3.56 -7.48 21.82
C GLY A 185 -3.53 -6.13 22.54
N ARG A 186 -4.40 -5.17 22.17
CA ARG A 186 -4.47 -3.84 22.82
C ARG A 186 -5.35 -3.78 24.06
N ASN A 187 -6.18 -4.79 24.33
CA ASN A 187 -7.08 -4.79 25.49
C ASN A 187 -6.47 -5.34 26.79
N THR A 188 -5.19 -5.74 26.81
CA THR A 188 -4.54 -6.30 28.02
C THR A 188 -3.34 -5.53 28.54
N MET A 189 -3.03 -4.33 28.03
CA MET A 189 -2.07 -3.45 28.70
C MET A 189 -2.74 -2.74 29.89
N LYS A 190 -2.91 -3.49 30.99
CA LYS A 190 -3.01 -2.88 32.32
C LYS A 190 -1.70 -2.13 32.55
N THR A 191 -1.78 -0.81 32.59
CA THR A 191 -0.68 0.08 32.97
C THR A 191 -0.21 -0.29 34.38
N LYS A 192 0.95 -0.95 34.49
CA LYS A 192 1.67 -1.03 35.75
C LYS A 192 2.16 0.39 36.07
N ARG A 193 1.54 1.02 37.07
CA ARG A 193 2.03 2.26 37.68
C ARG A 193 3.49 2.06 38.10
N ILE A 194 4.34 2.98 37.66
CA ILE A 194 5.73 3.10 38.12
C ILE A 194 5.68 3.56 39.60
N PRO A 195 6.41 2.92 40.53
CA PRO A 195 6.47 3.36 41.92
C PRO A 195 7.09 4.77 42.04
N GLU A 196 6.51 5.61 42.91
CA GLU A 196 6.89 7.01 43.16
C GLU A 196 8.26 7.22 43.83
N SER A 197 9.10 6.20 43.97
CA SER A 197 10.35 6.27 44.73
C SER A 197 11.50 7.02 44.05
N TYR A 198 11.28 7.70 42.91
CA TYR A 198 12.33 8.39 42.14
C TYR A 198 12.20 9.93 42.07
N LYS A 199 11.40 10.55 42.93
CA LYS A 199 11.39 12.02 43.05
C LYS A 199 11.96 12.46 44.39
N LYS A 200 13.30 12.54 44.49
CA LYS A 200 14.02 13.45 45.41
C LYS A 200 15.52 13.45 45.11
N SER A 201 15.97 14.50 44.43
CA SER A 201 17.27 15.17 44.64
C SER A 201 17.51 16.15 43.48
N LYS A 202 17.27 17.44 43.76
CA LYS A 202 17.96 18.61 43.18
C LYS A 202 17.23 19.88 43.60
N THR A 203 17.64 20.42 44.73
CA THR A 203 17.66 21.86 45.01
C THR A 203 18.85 22.07 45.93
N ALA A 204 19.89 22.71 45.39
CA ALA A 204 20.84 23.51 46.15
C ALA A 204 20.22 24.90 46.32
#